data_AF-A0A1Z4R4T4-F1
#
_entry.id   AF-A0A1Z4R4T4-F1
#
_cell.length_a   1.000
_cell.length_b   1.000
_cell.length_c   1.000
_cell.angle_alpha   90.00
_cell.angle_beta   90.00
_cell.angle_gamma   90.00
#
_symmetry.space_group_name_H-M   'P 1'
#
loop_
_entity.id
_entity.type
_entity.pdbx_description
1 polymer ?
#
loop_
_entity_poly.entity_id
_entity_poly.type
_entity_poly.pdbx_seq_one_letter_code
_entity_poly.pdbx_strand_id
1 'polypeptide(L)'
;MLIQFREINPFDVWIWLKFSTIPSQREKEYVEEVFHSWFYLGKLGGFNAENLQVQDTGLEISYMSYDQDGYDNSLKALMHNMGEFEYEGQWARCWFDLGTSDAIAIDILVNALTQLSQEYVVIEELYIGGENADWTVEESESRPSFIYDN
;
A
#
# COMPACT_ATOMS: atom_id res chain seq x y z
N MET A 1 -14.80 -7.10 3.48
CA MET A 1 -13.73 -6.86 2.51
C MET A 1 -13.27 -8.17 1.89
N LEU A 2 -13.53 -8.37 0.59
CA LEU A 2 -12.97 -9.41 -0.25
C LEU A 2 -11.65 -8.90 -0.85
N ILE A 3 -10.57 -9.67 -0.69
CA ILE A 3 -9.23 -9.30 -1.15
C ILE A 3 -8.89 -10.09 -2.41
N GLN A 4 -8.44 -9.41 -3.46
CA GLN A 4 -8.04 -10.03 -4.71
C GLN A 4 -6.68 -9.50 -5.17
N PHE A 5 -5.75 -10.41 -5.43
CA PHE A 5 -4.51 -10.11 -6.12
C PHE A 5 -4.70 -10.35 -7.62
N ARG A 6 -4.35 -9.37 -8.43
CA ARG A 6 -4.44 -9.43 -9.90
C ARG A 6 -3.03 -9.42 -10.50
N GLU A 7 -2.91 -9.13 -11.79
CA GLU A 7 -1.59 -8.95 -12.42
C GLU A 7 -0.83 -7.82 -11.71
N ILE A 8 0.33 -8.12 -11.12
CA ILE A 8 1.12 -7.18 -10.33
C ILE A 8 2.43 -6.90 -11.03
N ASN A 9 2.66 -5.62 -11.29
CA ASN A 9 3.99 -5.05 -11.53
C ASN A 9 4.35 -4.15 -10.34
N PRO A 10 5.35 -4.48 -9.52
CA PRO A 10 5.71 -3.67 -8.35
C PRO A 10 6.05 -2.20 -8.67
N PHE A 11 6.53 -1.92 -9.88
CA PHE A 11 6.87 -0.56 -10.34
C PHE A 11 5.69 0.19 -10.97
N ASP A 12 4.56 -0.48 -11.14
CA ASP A 12 3.34 0.06 -11.75
C ASP A 12 2.13 -0.69 -11.18
N VAL A 13 1.78 -0.39 -9.94
CA VAL A 13 0.67 -1.05 -9.25
C VAL A 13 -0.47 -0.07 -9.01
N TRP A 14 -1.66 -0.47 -9.46
CA TRP A 14 -2.91 0.15 -9.04
C TRP A 14 -3.50 -0.61 -7.87
N ILE A 15 -3.87 0.11 -6.82
CA ILE A 15 -4.64 -0.44 -5.70
C ILE A 15 -6.04 0.16 -5.76
N TRP A 16 -7.04 -0.70 -5.72
CA TRP A 16 -8.45 -0.33 -5.90
C TRP A 16 -9.26 -0.68 -4.67
N LEU A 17 -10.19 0.21 -4.31
CA LEU A 17 -11.12 0.05 -3.21
C LEU A 17 -12.54 0.22 -3.73
N LYS A 18 -13.42 -0.73 -3.39
CA LYS A 18 -14.86 -0.59 -3.58
C LYS A 18 -15.54 -0.38 -2.25
N PHE A 19 -16.28 0.70 -2.11
CA PHE A 19 -17.05 1.02 -0.92
C PHE A 19 -18.49 0.56 -1.06
N SER A 20 -19.15 0.25 0.06
CA SER A 20 -20.58 -0.11 0.06
C SER A 20 -21.49 1.05 -0.36
N THR A 21 -21.04 2.29 -0.18
CA THR A 21 -21.70 3.53 -0.62
C THR A 21 -20.66 4.55 -1.07
N ILE A 22 -21.07 5.61 -1.77
CA ILE A 22 -20.16 6.71 -2.12
C ILE A 22 -19.57 7.30 -0.83
N PRO A 23 -18.23 7.28 -0.64
CA PRO A 23 -17.63 7.74 0.60
C PRO A 23 -17.76 9.26 0.75
N SER A 24 -18.07 9.69 1.96
CA SER A 24 -18.04 11.09 2.37
C SER A 24 -16.61 11.64 2.40
N GLN A 25 -16.45 12.96 2.41
CA GLN A 25 -15.13 13.59 2.44
C GLN A 25 -14.26 13.12 3.62
N ARG A 26 -14.87 12.93 4.79
CA ARG A 26 -14.15 12.45 5.97
C ARG A 26 -13.71 10.99 5.85
N GLU A 27 -14.51 10.15 5.22
CA GLU A 27 -14.14 8.75 4.96
C GLU A 27 -12.98 8.68 3.96
N LYS A 28 -12.98 9.54 2.94
CA LYS A 28 -11.86 9.69 2.00
C LYS A 28 -10.57 10.09 2.71
N GLU A 29 -10.64 11.10 3.59
CA GLU A 29 -9.49 11.52 4.41
C GLU A 29 -8.92 10.36 5.24
N TYR A 30 -9.77 9.51 5.83
CA TYR A 30 -9.29 8.34 6.57
C TYR A 30 -8.60 7.30 5.69
N VAL A 31 -9.13 7.05 4.50
CA VAL A 31 -8.50 6.14 3.53
C VAL A 31 -7.15 6.69 3.08
N GLU A 32 -7.12 7.94 2.62
CA GLU A 32 -5.91 8.61 2.16
C GLU A 32 -4.82 8.63 3.23
N GLU A 33 -5.18 8.93 4.48
CA GLU A 33 -4.21 8.98 5.59
C GLU A 33 -3.57 7.62 5.87
N VAL A 34 -4.31 6.51 5.74
CA VAL A 34 -3.75 5.15 5.85
C VAL A 34 -2.69 4.93 4.77
N PHE A 35 -2.99 5.29 3.52
CA PHE A 35 -2.05 5.10 2.42
C PHE A 35 -0.87 6.06 2.47
N HIS A 36 -1.07 7.33 2.82
CA HIS A 36 0.02 8.30 3.01
C HIS A 36 0.97 7.84 4.11
N SER A 37 0.44 7.37 5.24
CA SER A 37 1.24 6.84 6.36
C SER A 37 2.01 5.59 5.94
N TRP A 38 1.33 4.64 5.30
CA TRP A 38 1.92 3.41 4.80
C TRP A 38 3.03 3.69 3.79
N PHE A 39 2.76 4.50 2.77
CA PHE A 39 3.72 4.89 1.75
C PHE A 39 4.93 5.63 2.36
N TYR A 40 4.70 6.54 3.30
CA TYR A 40 5.79 7.27 3.96
C TYR A 40 6.75 6.33 4.69
N LEU A 41 6.23 5.36 5.44
CA LEU A 41 7.06 4.32 6.08
C LEU A 41 7.83 3.50 5.04
N GLY A 42 7.17 3.09 3.95
CA GLY A 42 7.80 2.34 2.86
C GLY A 42 8.89 3.13 2.14
N LYS A 43 8.69 4.43 1.92
CA LYS A 43 9.68 5.34 1.31
C LYS A 43 10.94 5.49 2.16
N LEU A 44 10.81 5.28 3.48
CA LEU A 44 11.92 5.32 4.43
C LEU A 44 12.56 3.94 4.69
N GLY A 45 12.08 2.87 4.05
CA GLY A 45 12.60 1.51 4.22
C GLY A 45 12.03 0.76 5.43
N GLY A 46 10.90 1.21 5.97
CA GLY A 46 10.26 0.62 7.15
C GLY A 46 9.73 -0.80 6.94
N PHE A 47 9.59 -1.25 5.69
CA PHE A 47 9.12 -2.59 5.33
C PHE A 47 10.24 -3.48 4.79
N ASN A 48 11.43 -3.39 5.40
CA ASN A 48 12.58 -4.21 5.05
C ASN A 48 12.56 -5.53 5.82
N ALA A 49 12.28 -6.62 5.10
CA ALA A 49 12.20 -7.96 5.64
C ALA A 49 13.55 -8.51 6.11
N GLU A 50 14.67 -8.02 5.56
CA GLU A 50 16.02 -8.45 5.95
C GLU A 50 16.45 -7.92 7.33
N ASN A 51 15.70 -6.97 7.92
CA ASN A 51 16.02 -6.38 9.23
C ASN A 51 14.86 -6.49 10.24
N LEU A 52 14.00 -7.51 10.12
CA LEU A 52 12.88 -7.75 11.05
C LEU A 52 13.30 -8.45 12.36
N GLN A 53 14.38 -8.00 12.99
CA GLN A 53 15.01 -8.68 14.14
C GLN A 53 14.04 -8.97 15.30
N VAL A 54 13.14 -8.02 15.59
CA VAL A 54 12.12 -8.18 16.65
C VAL A 54 11.12 -9.29 16.30
N GLN A 55 10.68 -9.35 15.04
CA GLN A 55 9.79 -10.39 14.55
C GLN A 55 10.49 -11.76 14.58
N ASP A 56 11.74 -11.82 14.13
CA ASP A 56 12.53 -13.06 14.08
C ASP A 56 12.86 -13.61 15.47
N THR A 57 12.94 -12.74 16.47
CA THR A 57 13.12 -13.13 17.88
C THR A 57 11.87 -13.84 18.44
N GLY A 58 10.68 -13.55 17.90
CA GLY A 58 9.43 -14.18 18.30
C GLY A 58 8.91 -13.68 19.66
N LEU A 59 8.54 -14.61 20.56
CA LEU A 59 7.83 -14.26 21.81
C LEU A 59 8.76 -13.75 22.92
N GLU A 60 10.02 -14.15 22.94
CA GLU A 60 10.98 -13.82 24.01
C GLU A 60 11.80 -12.57 23.68
N ILE A 61 11.12 -11.45 23.43
CA ILE A 61 11.77 -10.17 23.11
C ILE A 61 12.39 -9.46 24.32
N SER A 62 12.09 -9.92 25.54
CA SER A 62 12.62 -9.30 26.76
C SER A 62 14.13 -9.43 26.80
N TYR A 63 14.82 -8.28 26.88
CA TYR A 63 16.28 -8.19 26.86
C TYR A 63 16.93 -8.71 25.56
N MET A 64 16.19 -8.72 24.44
CA MET A 64 16.80 -9.06 23.15
C MET A 64 17.95 -8.10 22.84
N SER A 65 19.04 -8.65 22.29
CA SER A 65 20.13 -7.84 21.76
C SER A 65 19.79 -7.46 20.34
N TYR A 66 19.55 -6.17 20.10
CA TYR A 66 19.26 -5.63 18.77
C TYR A 66 20.57 -5.19 18.09
N ASP A 67 20.84 -5.73 16.91
CA ASP A 67 21.98 -5.33 16.08
C ASP A 67 21.72 -3.95 15.47
N GLN A 68 22.49 -2.96 15.90
CA GLN A 68 22.38 -1.57 15.44
C GLN A 68 22.85 -1.40 13.99
N ASP A 69 23.74 -2.27 13.53
CA ASP A 69 24.30 -2.21 12.18
C ASP A 69 23.50 -3.08 11.18
N GLY A 70 22.52 -3.85 11.67
CA GLY A 70 21.73 -4.79 10.85
C GLY A 70 21.04 -4.12 9.66
N TYR A 71 20.49 -2.92 9.86
CA TYR A 71 19.85 -2.16 8.77
C TYR A 71 20.87 -1.71 7.71
N ASP A 72 22.02 -1.17 8.12
CA ASP A 72 23.05 -0.68 7.19
C ASP A 72 23.70 -1.82 6.39
N ASN A 73 23.70 -3.03 6.95
CA ASN A 73 24.18 -4.24 6.31
C ASN A 73 23.14 -4.92 5.37
N SER A 74 21.88 -4.50 5.44
CA SER A 74 20.79 -5.04 4.62
C SER A 74 20.63 -4.33 3.27
N LEU A 75 20.01 -4.99 2.29
CA LEU A 75 19.57 -4.32 1.08
C LEU A 75 18.38 -3.41 1.42
N LYS A 76 18.42 -2.17 0.91
CA LYS A 76 17.34 -1.21 1.15
C LYS A 76 16.08 -1.61 0.38
N ALA A 77 14.99 -1.80 1.12
CA ALA A 77 13.66 -2.08 0.58
C ALA A 77 12.82 -0.80 0.57
N LEU A 78 12.85 -0.02 -0.52
CA LEU A 78 12.27 1.33 -0.58
C LEU A 78 11.10 1.39 -1.57
N MET A 79 10.02 2.08 -1.18
CA MET A 79 9.02 2.58 -2.12
C MET A 79 9.49 3.88 -2.78
N HIS A 80 9.13 4.09 -4.04
CA HIS A 80 9.62 5.24 -4.80
C HIS A 80 8.57 6.35 -4.90
N ASN A 81 7.39 6.01 -5.44
CA ASN A 81 6.38 6.98 -5.81
C ASN A 81 4.96 6.52 -5.47
N MET A 82 4.10 7.51 -5.31
CA MET A 82 2.66 7.40 -5.07
C MET A 82 1.99 8.48 -5.92
N GLY A 83 0.90 8.13 -6.59
CA GLY A 83 0.04 9.06 -7.32
C GLY A 83 -0.99 9.72 -6.41
N GLU A 84 -1.85 10.54 -7.00
CA GLU A 84 -2.99 11.11 -6.28
C GLU A 84 -4.10 10.07 -6.10
N PHE A 85 -4.92 10.26 -5.08
CA PHE A 85 -6.13 9.46 -4.92
C PHE A 85 -7.21 9.91 -5.89
N GLU A 86 -7.78 8.94 -6.61
CA GLU A 86 -8.88 9.17 -7.53
C GLU A 86 -10.14 8.48 -6.99
N TYR A 87 -11.30 9.11 -7.19
CA TYR A 87 -12.60 8.57 -6.77
C TYR A 87 -13.63 8.64 -7.90
N GLU A 88 -14.33 7.54 -8.15
CA GLU A 88 -15.45 7.47 -9.07
C GLU A 88 -16.62 6.68 -8.47
N GLY A 89 -17.67 7.38 -8.07
CA GLY A 89 -18.82 6.78 -7.40
C GLY A 89 -18.42 6.03 -6.12
N GLN A 90 -18.56 4.71 -6.13
CA GLN A 90 -18.19 3.81 -5.03
C GLN A 90 -16.75 3.30 -5.11
N TRP A 91 -15.99 3.68 -6.15
CA TRP A 91 -14.62 3.25 -6.34
C TRP A 91 -13.64 4.34 -5.90
N ALA A 92 -12.52 3.89 -5.33
CA ALA A 92 -11.29 4.66 -5.26
C ALA A 92 -10.14 3.85 -5.86
N ARG A 93 -9.13 4.58 -6.34
CA ARG A 93 -7.86 3.98 -6.74
C ARG A 93 -6.70 4.92 -6.45
N CYS A 94 -5.53 4.35 -6.29
CA CYS A 94 -4.28 5.09 -6.27
C CYS A 94 -3.18 4.24 -6.91
N TRP A 95 -2.28 4.92 -7.61
CA TRP A 95 -1.13 4.31 -8.26
C TRP A 95 0.10 4.36 -7.34
N PHE A 96 0.92 3.31 -7.37
CA PHE A 96 2.16 3.24 -6.63
C PHE A 96 3.30 2.64 -7.46
N ASP A 97 4.51 3.12 -7.19
CA ASP A 97 5.77 2.42 -7.47
C ASP A 97 6.31 1.95 -6.12
N LEU A 98 6.10 0.65 -5.84
CA LEU A 98 6.53 -0.01 -4.61
C LEU A 98 8.05 -0.19 -4.54
N GLY A 99 8.76 0.07 -5.65
CA GLY A 99 10.21 -0.04 -5.74
C GLY A 99 10.71 -1.42 -5.34
N THR A 100 11.59 -1.44 -4.34
CA THR A 100 12.17 -2.66 -3.78
C THR A 100 11.55 -3.06 -2.44
N SER A 101 10.43 -2.46 -2.05
CA SER A 101 9.76 -2.80 -0.78
C SER A 101 9.36 -4.27 -0.72
N ASP A 102 9.55 -4.90 0.44
CA ASP A 102 9.20 -6.32 0.61
C ASP A 102 7.69 -6.53 0.79
N ALA A 103 7.25 -7.77 0.55
CA ALA A 103 5.84 -8.16 0.59
C ALA A 103 5.14 -7.87 1.93
N ILE A 104 5.88 -7.77 3.04
CA ILE A 104 5.33 -7.40 4.36
C ILE A 104 4.60 -6.05 4.32
N ALA A 105 5.01 -5.14 3.42
CA ALA A 105 4.31 -3.88 3.19
C ALA A 105 2.84 -4.10 2.83
N ILE A 106 2.55 -5.09 1.99
CA ILE A 106 1.21 -5.39 1.51
C ILE A 106 0.37 -6.01 2.64
N ASP A 107 0.95 -6.93 3.42
CA ASP A 107 0.25 -7.52 4.58
C ASP A 107 -0.14 -6.44 5.61
N ILE A 108 0.77 -5.51 5.90
CA ILE A 108 0.51 -4.39 6.81
C ILE A 108 -0.64 -3.51 6.28
N LEU A 109 -0.64 -3.19 4.99
CA LEU A 109 -1.70 -2.41 4.36
C LEU A 109 -3.05 -3.13 4.43
N VAL A 110 -3.10 -4.42 4.08
CA VAL A 110 -4.33 -5.23 4.13
C VAL A 110 -4.90 -5.27 5.55
N ASN A 111 -4.04 -5.44 6.56
CA ASN A 111 -4.47 -5.44 7.97
C ASN A 111 -5.03 -4.07 8.38
N ALA A 112 -4.36 -2.98 8.02
CA ALA A 112 -4.82 -1.62 8.31
C ALA A 112 -6.18 -1.34 7.65
N LEU A 113 -6.35 -1.67 6.37
CA LEU A 113 -7.60 -1.51 5.63
C LEU A 113 -8.73 -2.39 6.16
N THR A 114 -8.40 -3.59 6.66
CA THR A 114 -9.39 -4.47 7.29
C THR A 114 -9.97 -3.82 8.55
N GLN A 115 -9.12 -3.25 9.41
CA GLN A 115 -9.58 -2.52 10.60
C GLN A 115 -10.31 -1.23 10.24
N LEU A 116 -9.77 -0.46 9.28
CA LEU A 116 -10.42 0.74 8.76
C LEU A 116 -11.85 0.43 8.28
N SER A 117 -11.99 -0.70 7.59
CA SER A 117 -13.27 -1.14 7.05
C SER A 117 -14.31 -1.48 8.10
N GLN A 118 -13.89 -1.89 9.30
CA GLN A 118 -14.79 -2.28 10.38
C GLN A 118 -15.32 -1.07 11.14
N GLU A 119 -14.51 -0.02 11.27
CA GLU A 119 -14.78 1.07 12.21
C GLU A 119 -15.15 2.41 11.54
N TYR A 120 -14.68 2.65 10.31
CA TYR A 120 -14.73 4.00 9.72
C TYR A 120 -15.43 4.08 8.36
N VAL A 121 -15.15 3.17 7.44
CA VAL A 121 -15.74 3.19 6.08
C VAL A 121 -15.81 1.79 5.51
N VAL A 122 -16.99 1.29 5.14
CA VAL A 122 -17.12 -0.11 4.70
C VAL A 122 -16.49 -0.32 3.32
N ILE A 123 -15.41 -1.10 3.27
CA ILE A 123 -14.74 -1.54 2.05
C ILE A 123 -15.22 -2.96 1.73
N GLU A 124 -15.92 -3.10 0.60
CA GLU A 124 -16.43 -4.37 0.12
C GLU A 124 -15.33 -5.16 -0.60
N GLU A 125 -14.56 -4.52 -1.47
CA GLU A 125 -13.55 -5.15 -2.32
C GLU A 125 -12.24 -4.36 -2.29
N LEU A 126 -11.12 -5.09 -2.20
CA LEU A 126 -9.76 -4.57 -2.32
C LEU A 126 -9.06 -5.33 -3.46
N TYR A 127 -8.63 -4.61 -4.50
CA TYR A 127 -7.81 -5.18 -5.56
C TYR A 127 -6.39 -4.65 -5.47
N ILE A 128 -5.41 -5.54 -5.57
CA ILE A 128 -3.99 -5.20 -5.62
C ILE A 128 -3.47 -5.62 -6.99
N GLY A 129 -3.11 -4.63 -7.81
CA GLY A 129 -2.70 -4.79 -9.19
C GLY A 129 -3.86 -4.89 -10.19
N GLY A 130 -3.48 -5.05 -11.45
CA GLY A 130 -4.37 -5.18 -12.60
C GLY A 130 -5.20 -3.94 -12.89
N GLU A 131 -6.04 -4.06 -13.90
CA GLU A 131 -7.03 -3.05 -14.26
C GLU A 131 -8.39 -3.39 -13.66
N ASN A 132 -9.21 -2.37 -13.46
CA ASN A 132 -10.62 -2.54 -13.12
C ASN A 132 -11.49 -2.36 -14.37
N ALA A 133 -12.24 -3.39 -14.75
CA ALA A 133 -13.13 -3.32 -15.91
C ALA A 133 -14.27 -2.31 -15.72
N ASP A 134 -14.66 -2.03 -14.47
CA ASP A 134 -15.69 -1.06 -14.14
C ASP A 134 -15.18 0.39 -14.24
N TRP A 135 -13.85 0.60 -14.16
CA TRP A 135 -13.23 1.92 -14.20
C TRP A 135 -11.78 1.84 -14.71
N THR A 136 -11.56 2.20 -15.97
CA THR A 136 -10.27 2.02 -16.64
C THR A 136 -9.25 3.10 -16.27
N VAL A 137 -7.97 2.76 -16.35
CA VAL A 137 -6.83 3.63 -15.99
C VAL A 137 -6.54 4.73 -17.01
N GLU A 138 -7.14 4.69 -18.21
CA GLU A 138 -6.97 5.72 -19.24
C GLU A 138 -7.56 7.08 -18.84
N GLU A 139 -8.50 7.07 -17.90
CA GLU A 139 -9.14 8.29 -17.35
C GLU A 139 -8.32 8.95 -16.22
N SER A 140 -7.15 8.41 -15.89
CA SER A 140 -6.28 8.92 -14.82
C SER A 140 -5.44 10.12 -15.30
N GLU A 141 -5.62 11.28 -14.66
CA GLU A 141 -4.76 12.46 -14.85
C GLU A 141 -3.39 12.34 -14.17
N SER A 142 -3.21 11.34 -13.29
CA SER A 142 -2.05 11.23 -12.39
C SER A 142 -0.93 10.30 -12.89
N ARG A 143 -1.08 9.66 -14.05
CA ARG A 143 -0.02 8.84 -14.64
C ARG A 143 1.24 9.68 -14.91
N PRO A 144 2.39 9.36 -14.31
CA PRO A 144 3.65 10.02 -14.67
C PRO A 144 3.95 9.73 -16.14
N SER A 145 4.13 10.78 -16.96
CA SER A 145 4.44 10.66 -18.40
C SER A 145 5.77 9.95 -18.70
N PHE A 146 6.57 9.64 -17.68
CA PHE A 146 7.92 9.09 -17.79
C PHE A 146 7.98 7.61 -18.22
N ILE A 147 6.84 6.92 -18.34
CA ILE A 147 6.81 5.51 -18.77
C ILE A 147 6.91 5.37 -20.31
N TYR A 148 6.72 6.46 -21.08
CA TYR A 148 6.73 6.41 -22.55
C TYR A 148 8.01 6.93 -23.22
N ASP A 149 9.00 7.41 -22.47
CA ASP A 149 10.29 7.81 -23.06
C ASP A 149 11.29 6.64 -23.00
N ASN A 150 11.23 5.79 -24.04
CA ASN A 150 12.31 4.89 -24.45
C ASN A 150 12.78 5.28 -25.86
#